data_AF-A0A3C1H1A9-F1
#
_entry.id   AF-A0A3C1H1A9-F1
#
_cell.length_a   1.000
_cell.length_b   1.000
_cell.length_c   1.000
_cell.angle_alpha   90.00
_cell.angle_beta   90.00
_cell.angle_gamma   90.00
#
_symmetry.space_group_name_H-M   'P 1'
#
loop_
_entity.id
_entity.type
_entity.pdbx_description
1 polymer ?
#
loop_
_entity_poly.entity_id
_entity_poly.type
_entity_poly.pdbx_seq_one_letter_code
_entity_poly.pdbx_strand_id
1 'polypeptide(L)'
;MKRTQFKDAVRNIRRQIVSFISIVLVVTLGTSAFLAFQFGMDSLYGKANRYYNEMQYRDIEIQSTRGITEKDLEAVRKIDGVTDAEGFTAVDMIAENSGGERTTVHIASQTDRIDHVTLKSGELPQRSGECAVAQQLAESLGLKEGDRITVTPRRESEDFLTAKELTVRGTFLHPNHFRQGESDRFEVLVMPEDLDLSTLEAPYLGMLIRTDTADMDTFSQEYADRIWKIEREISLLGKERASMRDAELIASARDRIADGEKKLAEGKAQLDAGQTEVEENAAKISDADVQLKIATAKLELAKAQLDSSESEITDGKKQLEDAKKALDDAKKQLDSARKQLDDAKAQLDDGAAELEASEAKLREGRIQLDENRQKLTDAEVELRAGRASLDTAETAIETMTGMINAVIRDSWNPAFGDVPVLHSVRDSSDNYTLTYDDLTHHLLVDENGISEEQYQDIIAAAEVSDVWKQFRTEYTKLYDGEKQYQEGYAQYQDGLSQWTAAQSEYDEGYAQYAAGKAEYDRSLALYQEKETEYKVGKSAYDANLRAYEDG
;
A
#
# COMPACT_ATOMS: atom_id res chain seq x y z
N MET A 1 -6.06 86.51 -12.33
CA MET A 1 -7.42 87.08 -12.26
C MET A 1 -7.36 88.60 -12.13
N LYS A 2 -8.15 89.35 -12.91
CA LYS A 2 -8.28 90.80 -12.69
C LYS A 2 -8.98 91.05 -11.34
N ARG A 3 -8.58 92.07 -10.57
CA ARG A 3 -9.18 92.40 -9.25
C ARG A 3 -10.72 92.52 -9.29
N THR A 4 -11.26 92.94 -10.43
CA THR A 4 -12.72 93.02 -10.67
C THR A 4 -13.39 91.64 -10.70
N GLN A 5 -12.80 90.66 -11.41
CA GLN A 5 -13.35 89.31 -11.51
C GLN A 5 -13.37 88.59 -10.15
N PHE A 6 -12.35 88.80 -9.32
CA PHE A 6 -12.31 88.24 -7.97
C PHE A 6 -13.38 88.86 -7.06
N LYS A 7 -13.58 90.18 -7.13
CA LYS A 7 -14.64 90.87 -6.38
C LYS A 7 -16.04 90.38 -6.78
N ASP A 8 -16.27 90.17 -8.08
CA ASP A 8 -17.54 89.63 -8.58
C ASP A 8 -17.77 88.18 -8.13
N ALA A 9 -16.74 87.34 -8.14
CA ALA A 9 -16.81 85.96 -7.62
C ALA A 9 -17.18 85.92 -6.13
N VAL A 10 -16.51 86.73 -5.29
CA VAL A 10 -16.80 86.82 -3.86
C VAL A 10 -18.21 87.36 -3.61
N ARG A 11 -18.67 88.33 -4.40
CA ARG A 11 -20.05 88.85 -4.31
C ARG A 11 -21.09 87.78 -4.65
N ASN A 12 -20.84 86.96 -5.67
CA ASN A 12 -21.73 85.86 -6.06
C ASN A 12 -21.76 84.75 -5.00
N ILE A 13 -20.62 84.38 -4.44
CA ILE A 13 -20.53 83.41 -3.33
C ILE A 13 -21.36 83.89 -2.13
N ARG A 14 -21.26 85.17 -1.75
CA ARG A 14 -22.06 85.73 -0.65
C ARG A 14 -23.56 85.74 -0.94
N ARG A 15 -23.97 85.92 -2.21
CA ARG A 15 -25.40 85.87 -2.60
C ARG A 15 -25.97 84.46 -2.60
N GLN A 16 -25.15 83.44 -2.92
CA GLN A 16 -25.57 82.04 -2.98
C GLN A 16 -24.90 81.20 -1.87
N ILE A 17 -24.82 81.76 -0.66
CA ILE A 17 -24.00 81.19 0.42
C ILE A 17 -24.43 79.76 0.81
N VAL A 18 -25.73 79.45 0.75
CA VAL A 18 -26.26 78.11 1.07
C VAL A 18 -25.77 77.08 0.05
N SER A 19 -25.94 77.34 -1.25
CA SER A 19 -25.47 76.45 -2.32
C SER A 19 -23.95 76.32 -2.34
N PHE A 20 -23.23 77.41 -2.04
CA PHE A 20 -21.78 77.38 -1.92
C PHE A 20 -21.31 76.49 -0.76
N ILE A 21 -21.94 76.61 0.42
CA ILE A 21 -21.64 75.74 1.57
C ILE A 21 -21.94 74.28 1.26
N SER A 22 -23.06 73.97 0.59
CA SER A 22 -23.37 72.58 0.19
C SER A 22 -22.31 71.99 -0.73
N ILE A 23 -21.84 72.75 -1.72
CA ILE A 23 -20.77 72.29 -2.62
C ILE A 23 -19.47 72.07 -1.84
N VAL A 24 -19.09 73.00 -0.95
CA VAL A 24 -17.90 72.84 -0.10
C VAL A 24 -18.01 71.60 0.77
N LEU A 25 -19.17 71.33 1.38
CA LEU A 25 -19.39 70.14 2.21
C LEU A 25 -19.28 68.85 1.40
N VAL A 26 -19.91 68.77 0.23
CA VAL A 26 -19.83 67.57 -0.64
C VAL A 26 -18.39 67.32 -1.10
N VAL A 27 -17.69 68.36 -1.54
CA VAL A 27 -16.28 68.25 -1.96
C VAL A 27 -15.38 67.87 -0.78
N THR A 28 -15.59 68.45 0.40
CA THR A 28 -14.80 68.12 1.60
C THR A 28 -15.03 66.68 2.03
N LEU A 29 -16.28 66.21 2.02
CA LEU A 29 -16.61 64.83 2.37
C LEU A 29 -16.04 63.85 1.35
N GLY A 30 -16.16 64.15 0.05
CA GLY A 30 -15.58 63.34 -1.02
C GLY A 30 -14.05 63.24 -0.95
N THR A 31 -13.37 64.38 -0.77
CA THR A 31 -11.89 64.41 -0.65
C THR A 31 -11.38 63.81 0.65
N SER A 32 -12.09 64.00 1.77
CA SER A 32 -11.72 63.39 3.06
C SER A 32 -11.89 61.87 3.03
N ALA A 33 -12.99 61.37 2.45
CA ALA A 33 -13.19 59.95 2.28
C ALA A 33 -12.10 59.34 1.38
N PHE A 34 -11.82 59.97 0.23
CA PHE A 34 -10.75 59.52 -0.67
C PHE A 34 -9.38 59.44 0.03
N LEU A 35 -8.98 60.50 0.75
CA LEU A 35 -7.71 60.50 1.48
C LEU A 35 -7.70 59.49 2.64
N ALA A 36 -8.82 59.29 3.33
CA ALA A 36 -8.92 58.29 4.40
C ALA A 36 -8.71 56.87 3.86
N PHE A 37 -9.28 56.56 2.69
CA PHE A 37 -9.02 55.27 2.02
C PHE A 37 -7.57 55.17 1.56
N GLN A 38 -7.02 56.19 0.92
CA GLN A 38 -5.65 56.16 0.41
C GLN A 38 -4.62 55.98 1.53
N PHE A 39 -4.66 56.81 2.58
CA PHE A 39 -3.76 56.63 3.73
C PHE A 39 -4.04 55.36 4.53
N GLY A 40 -5.30 54.93 4.58
CA GLY A 40 -5.68 53.65 5.18
C GLY A 40 -5.00 52.48 4.46
N MET A 41 -5.06 52.46 3.12
CA MET A 41 -4.40 51.46 2.28
C MET A 41 -2.88 51.49 2.43
N ASP A 42 -2.26 52.67 2.33
CA ASP A 42 -0.81 52.81 2.50
C ASP A 42 -0.34 52.31 3.88
N SER A 43 -1.10 52.59 4.93
CA SER A 43 -0.80 52.09 6.27
C SER A 43 -0.98 50.59 6.39
N LEU A 44 -1.92 49.97 5.68
CA LEU A 44 -2.13 48.52 5.70
C LEU A 44 -1.01 47.81 4.95
N TYR A 45 -0.67 48.25 3.74
CA TYR A 45 0.44 47.70 2.96
C TYR A 45 1.76 47.84 3.71
N GLY A 46 2.06 49.02 4.27
CA GLY A 46 3.28 49.21 5.04
C GLY A 46 3.37 48.37 6.32
N LYS A 47 2.24 47.99 6.93
CA LYS A 47 2.21 47.04 8.05
C LYS A 47 2.38 45.60 7.58
N ALA A 48 1.71 45.20 6.50
CA ALA A 48 1.83 43.87 5.92
C ALA A 48 3.27 43.60 5.45
N ASN A 49 3.89 44.56 4.76
CA ASN A 49 5.28 44.45 4.30
C ASN A 49 6.26 44.24 5.46
N ARG A 50 6.14 45.04 6.53
CA ARG A 50 6.96 44.86 7.73
C ARG A 50 6.71 43.51 8.40
N TYR A 51 5.45 43.09 8.52
CA TYR A 51 5.10 41.82 9.13
C TYR A 51 5.69 40.63 8.36
N TYR A 52 5.58 40.60 7.03
CA TYR A 52 6.16 39.54 6.20
C TYR A 52 7.69 39.51 6.29
N ASN A 53 8.34 40.68 6.29
CA ASN A 53 9.79 40.76 6.46
C ASN A 53 10.25 40.33 7.86
N GLU A 54 9.55 40.72 8.92
CA GLU A 54 9.84 40.31 10.30
C GLU A 54 9.72 38.79 10.49
N MET A 55 8.77 38.16 9.80
CA MET A 55 8.54 36.71 9.84
C MET A 55 9.39 35.93 8.83
N GLN A 56 10.30 36.60 8.09
CA GLN A 56 11.07 35.96 7.01
C GLN A 56 10.17 35.16 6.05
N TYR A 57 9.00 35.71 5.71
CA TYR A 57 7.98 35.00 4.95
C TYR A 57 8.44 34.76 3.51
N ARG A 58 8.22 33.57 2.97
CA ARG A 58 8.66 33.14 1.63
C ARG A 58 8.20 34.09 0.53
N ASP A 59 9.07 34.32 -0.45
CA ASP A 59 8.73 35.03 -1.68
C ASP A 59 8.20 34.07 -2.75
N ILE A 60 8.77 32.87 -2.82
CA ILE A 60 8.40 31.81 -3.77
C ILE A 60 8.27 30.49 -3.01
N GLU A 61 7.27 29.68 -3.38
CA GLU A 61 7.07 28.32 -2.91
C GLU A 61 7.04 27.37 -4.10
N ILE A 62 7.75 26.25 -3.98
CA ILE A 62 7.74 25.16 -4.96
C ILE A 62 7.15 23.93 -4.28
N GLN A 63 6.22 23.27 -4.96
CA GLN A 63 5.69 21.97 -4.56
C GLN A 63 6.10 20.91 -5.58
N SER A 64 6.42 19.71 -5.11
CA SER A 64 6.86 18.59 -5.95
C SER A 64 6.04 17.34 -5.64
N THR A 65 5.58 16.68 -6.70
CA THR A 65 4.96 15.34 -6.61
C THR A 65 5.98 14.20 -6.60
N ARG A 66 7.27 14.50 -6.80
CA ARG A 66 8.39 13.54 -6.87
C ARG A 66 9.42 13.74 -5.76
N GLY A 67 9.07 14.60 -4.80
CA GLY A 67 9.94 15.11 -3.76
C GLY A 67 11.00 16.08 -4.27
N ILE A 68 11.68 16.74 -3.33
CA ILE A 68 12.77 17.69 -3.53
C ILE A 68 13.97 17.17 -2.73
N THR A 69 15.15 17.17 -3.36
CA THR A 69 16.40 16.70 -2.76
C THR A 69 17.26 17.87 -2.27
N GLU A 70 18.25 17.59 -1.41
CA GLU A 70 19.19 18.62 -0.99
C GLU A 70 19.99 19.20 -2.17
N LYS A 71 20.26 18.40 -3.20
CA LYS A 71 20.91 18.88 -4.44
C LYS A 71 20.04 19.93 -5.16
N ASP A 72 18.72 19.82 -5.08
CA ASP A 72 17.80 20.79 -5.67
C ASP A 72 17.83 22.10 -4.88
N LEU A 73 17.81 22.03 -3.55
CA LEU A 73 17.98 23.19 -2.67
C LEU A 73 19.30 23.91 -2.95
N GLU A 74 20.41 23.18 -3.03
CA GLU A 74 21.72 23.75 -3.36
C GLU A 74 21.77 24.39 -4.75
N ALA A 75 21.05 23.85 -5.73
CA ALA A 75 21.00 24.40 -7.08
C ALA A 75 20.20 25.71 -7.11
N VAL A 76 19.07 25.77 -6.39
CA VAL A 76 18.24 26.98 -6.27
C VAL A 76 18.99 28.08 -5.50
N ARG A 77 19.70 27.75 -4.41
CA ARG A 77 20.52 28.70 -3.64
C ARG A 77 21.63 29.38 -4.48
N LYS A 78 21.99 28.83 -5.65
CA LYS A 78 23.02 29.39 -6.54
C LYS A 78 22.45 30.37 -7.58
N ILE A 79 21.13 30.51 -7.69
CA ILE A 79 20.48 31.45 -8.61
C ILE A 79 20.71 32.88 -8.14
N ASP A 80 21.00 33.79 -9.07
CA ASP A 80 21.19 35.20 -8.76
C ASP A 80 19.91 35.83 -8.20
N GLY A 81 19.99 36.33 -6.97
CA GLY A 81 18.86 36.92 -6.26
C GLY A 81 18.16 35.99 -5.28
N VAL A 82 18.53 34.71 -5.20
CA VAL A 82 18.08 33.83 -4.12
C VAL A 82 18.99 34.03 -2.90
N THR A 83 18.41 34.34 -1.74
CA THR A 83 19.13 34.52 -0.48
C THR A 83 19.09 33.28 0.40
N ASP A 84 17.97 32.56 0.40
CA ASP A 84 17.84 31.28 1.08
C ASP A 84 16.82 30.38 0.36
N ALA A 85 17.00 29.07 0.51
CA ALA A 85 16.04 28.06 0.12
C ALA A 85 15.97 26.99 1.21
N GLU A 86 14.78 26.64 1.65
CA GLU A 86 14.54 25.68 2.72
C GLU A 86 13.53 24.62 2.28
N GLY A 87 13.85 23.35 2.48
CA GLY A 87 12.93 22.26 2.19
C GLY A 87 11.88 22.14 3.28
N PHE A 88 10.66 21.80 2.90
CA PHE A 88 9.59 21.52 3.85
C PHE A 88 8.75 20.35 3.37
N THR A 89 8.02 19.75 4.30
CA THR A 89 7.06 18.68 4.03
C THR A 89 5.75 19.08 4.66
N ALA A 90 4.68 19.13 3.88
CA ALA A 90 3.34 19.37 4.38
C ALA A 90 2.36 18.36 3.78
N VAL A 91 1.51 17.79 4.62
CA VAL A 91 0.54 16.75 4.24
C VAL A 91 -0.80 16.97 4.93
N ASP A 92 -1.89 16.68 4.22
CA ASP A 92 -3.25 16.76 4.76
C ASP A 92 -3.58 15.50 5.56
N MET A 93 -3.92 15.68 6.83
CA MET A 93 -4.30 14.58 7.71
C MET A 93 -5.57 14.92 8.49
N ILE A 94 -6.05 13.96 9.28
CA ILE A 94 -7.16 14.15 10.21
C ILE A 94 -6.58 14.14 11.62
N ALA A 95 -6.81 15.21 12.37
CA ALA A 95 -6.50 15.28 13.79
C ALA A 95 -7.76 15.03 14.63
N GLU A 96 -7.61 14.28 15.71
CA GLU A 96 -8.62 13.98 16.70
C GLU A 96 -8.15 14.41 18.09
N ASN A 97 -8.99 15.14 18.84
CA ASN A 97 -8.71 15.45 20.25
C ASN A 97 -9.09 14.28 21.18
N SER A 98 -8.69 14.35 22.44
CA SER A 98 -9.06 13.31 23.44
C SER A 98 -10.57 13.18 23.69
N GLY A 99 -11.37 14.16 23.25
CA GLY A 99 -12.83 14.14 23.30
C GLY A 99 -13.52 13.45 22.11
N GLY A 100 -12.75 13.03 21.09
CA GLY A 100 -13.27 12.40 19.87
C GLY A 100 -13.70 13.37 18.77
N GLU A 101 -13.46 14.67 18.93
CA GLU A 101 -13.72 15.67 17.89
C GLU A 101 -12.62 15.61 16.85
N ARG A 102 -13.01 15.60 15.57
CA ARG A 102 -12.10 15.44 14.43
C ARG A 102 -12.17 16.62 13.49
N THR A 103 -11.03 17.00 12.93
CA THR A 103 -10.94 17.98 11.85
C THR A 103 -9.80 17.65 10.90
N THR A 104 -9.87 18.16 9.67
CA THR A 104 -8.71 18.13 8.78
C THR A 104 -7.67 19.11 9.29
N VAL A 105 -6.41 18.68 9.25
CA VAL A 105 -5.25 19.52 9.55
C VAL A 105 -4.21 19.42 8.45
N HIS A 106 -3.43 20.47 8.30
CA HIS A 106 -2.18 20.45 7.55
C HIS A 106 -1.04 20.15 8.53
N ILE A 107 -0.46 18.95 8.46
CA ILE A 107 0.76 18.63 9.21
C ILE A 107 1.93 19.13 8.39
N ALA A 108 2.70 20.07 8.93
CA ALA A 108 3.88 20.62 8.28
C ALA A 108 5.14 20.42 9.13
N SER A 109 6.26 20.13 8.48
CA SER A 109 7.57 20.15 9.11
C SER A 109 7.90 21.56 9.56
N GLN A 110 8.34 21.73 10.79
CA GLN A 110 8.89 23.00 11.26
C GLN A 110 10.08 23.44 10.38
N THR A 111 10.11 24.73 10.04
CA THR A 111 11.18 25.39 9.31
C THR A 111 12.05 26.22 10.26
N ASP A 112 13.33 26.39 9.92
CA ASP A 112 14.29 27.10 10.77
C ASP A 112 14.59 28.52 10.27
N ARG A 113 14.59 28.74 8.96
CA ARG A 113 15.10 30.00 8.35
C ARG A 113 14.02 30.81 7.66
N ILE A 114 13.03 30.15 7.06
CA ILE A 114 11.95 30.77 6.28
C ILE A 114 10.60 30.49 6.96
N ASP A 115 9.66 31.42 6.85
CA ASP A 115 8.29 31.32 7.42
C ASP A 115 8.25 31.16 8.94
N HIS A 116 8.89 32.08 9.66
CA HIS A 116 8.81 32.08 11.11
C HIS A 116 7.38 32.35 11.58
N VAL A 117 6.96 31.57 12.58
CA VAL A 117 5.63 31.70 13.19
C VAL A 117 5.68 32.57 14.43
N THR A 118 4.58 33.28 14.70
CA THR A 118 4.42 34.02 15.96
C THR A 118 3.85 33.10 17.04
N LEU A 119 4.65 32.75 18.05
CA LEU A 119 4.16 32.03 19.22
C LEU A 119 3.11 32.86 19.98
N LYS A 120 1.99 32.22 20.33
CA LYS A 120 0.93 32.78 21.19
C LYS A 120 1.00 32.23 22.60
N SER A 121 1.31 30.94 22.74
CA SER A 121 1.52 30.26 24.02
C SER A 121 2.46 29.07 23.87
N GLY A 122 3.14 28.69 24.95
CA GLY A 122 4.04 27.54 24.96
C GLY A 122 5.28 27.71 24.07
N GLU A 123 5.75 26.61 23.50
CA GLU A 123 6.98 26.51 22.70
C GLU A 123 6.75 25.71 21.40
N LEU A 124 7.62 25.89 20.41
CA LEU A 124 7.68 25.04 19.22
C LEU A 124 8.21 23.63 19.58
N PRO A 125 7.84 22.58 18.84
CA PRO A 125 8.32 21.23 19.12
C PRO A 125 9.85 21.16 19.12
N GLN A 126 10.42 20.39 20.05
CA GLN A 126 11.87 20.28 20.20
C GLN A 126 12.40 18.87 19.90
N ARG A 127 11.50 17.88 19.81
CA ARG A 127 11.82 16.46 19.60
C ARG A 127 10.63 15.72 18.98
N SER A 128 10.91 14.59 18.35
CA SER A 128 9.89 13.70 17.77
C SER A 128 8.72 13.41 18.73
N GLY A 129 7.50 13.45 18.19
CA GLY A 129 6.23 13.21 18.90
C GLY A 129 5.67 14.44 19.63
N GLU A 130 6.31 15.60 19.51
CA GLU A 130 5.79 16.89 19.95
C GLU A 130 5.25 17.69 18.77
N CYS A 131 4.24 18.52 19.00
CA CYS A 131 3.72 19.42 17.99
C CYS A 131 3.38 20.81 18.55
N ALA A 132 3.38 21.80 17.68
CA ALA A 132 2.70 23.07 17.93
C ALA A 132 1.48 23.15 17.02
N VAL A 133 0.40 23.79 17.47
CA VAL A 133 -0.86 23.87 16.71
C VAL A 133 -1.23 25.32 16.41
N ALA A 134 -1.83 25.58 15.26
CA ALA A 134 -2.34 26.91 14.95
C ALA A 134 -3.36 27.35 16.01
N GLN A 135 -3.35 28.64 16.36
CA GLN A 135 -4.23 29.20 17.40
C GLN A 135 -5.71 28.89 17.13
N GLN A 136 -6.13 28.95 15.87
CA GLN A 136 -7.50 28.68 15.46
C GLN A 136 -7.86 27.19 15.55
N LEU A 137 -6.92 26.29 15.26
CA LEU A 137 -7.06 24.85 15.50
C LEU A 137 -7.26 24.56 16.99
N ALA A 138 -6.41 25.15 17.84
CA ALA A 138 -6.50 24.98 19.29
C ALA A 138 -7.85 25.44 19.84
N GLU A 139 -8.36 26.58 19.36
CA GLU A 139 -9.70 27.07 19.73
C GLU A 139 -10.81 26.14 19.26
N SER A 140 -10.69 25.58 18.04
CA SER A 140 -11.71 24.70 17.45
C SER A 140 -11.82 23.32 18.13
N LEU A 141 -10.67 22.75 18.52
CA LEU A 141 -10.58 21.43 19.16
C LEU A 141 -10.45 21.52 20.69
N GLY A 142 -10.51 22.72 21.26
CA GLY A 142 -10.40 22.95 22.69
C GLY A 142 -9.03 22.58 23.29
N LEU A 143 -7.96 22.64 22.51
CA LEU A 143 -6.61 22.18 22.89
C LEU A 143 -5.86 23.20 23.74
N LYS A 144 -5.05 22.71 24.67
CA LYS A 144 -4.09 23.47 25.48
C LYS A 144 -2.73 22.78 25.48
N GLU A 145 -1.72 23.51 25.96
CA GLU A 145 -0.39 22.93 26.18
C GLU A 145 -0.48 21.70 27.10
N GLY A 146 0.13 20.60 26.68
CA GLY A 146 0.12 19.30 27.36
C GLY A 146 -0.95 18.34 26.87
N ASP A 147 -1.94 18.80 26.11
CA ASP A 147 -2.95 17.91 25.52
C ASP A 147 -2.35 17.05 24.40
N ARG A 148 -3.04 15.95 24.08
CA ARG A 148 -2.66 15.05 22.99
C ARG A 148 -3.67 15.11 21.86
N ILE A 149 -3.15 15.03 20.64
CA ILE A 149 -3.94 14.80 19.43
C ILE A 149 -3.50 13.50 18.79
N THR A 150 -4.46 12.76 18.25
CA THR A 150 -4.20 11.61 17.39
C THR A 150 -4.32 12.04 15.95
N VAL A 151 -3.31 11.75 15.14
CA VAL A 151 -3.27 12.10 13.72
C VAL A 151 -3.36 10.81 12.90
N THR A 152 -4.26 10.82 11.93
CA THR A 152 -4.47 9.71 11.00
C THR A 152 -4.46 10.22 9.56
N PRO A 153 -3.88 9.47 8.61
CA PRO A 153 -3.87 9.86 7.22
C PRO A 153 -5.29 9.81 6.64
N ARG A 154 -5.54 10.58 5.57
CA ARG A 154 -6.81 10.51 4.83
C ARG A 154 -6.94 9.23 4.02
N ARG A 155 -5.80 8.65 3.58
CA ARG A 155 -5.67 7.38 2.86
C ARG A 155 -4.42 6.65 3.35
N GLU A 156 -4.42 5.32 3.36
CA GLU A 156 -3.24 4.54 3.81
C GLU A 156 -1.96 4.86 3.01
N SER A 157 -2.09 5.22 1.73
CA SER A 157 -0.98 5.65 0.88
C SER A 157 -0.35 6.99 1.27
N GLU A 158 -0.95 7.72 2.21
CA GLU A 158 -0.53 9.05 2.68
C GLU A 158 -0.05 8.99 4.15
N ASP A 159 0.23 7.79 4.69
CA ASP A 159 0.76 7.63 6.05
C ASP A 159 2.26 7.97 6.10
N PHE A 160 2.55 9.27 6.13
CA PHE A 160 3.91 9.79 6.21
C PHE A 160 4.33 10.11 7.65
N LEU A 161 3.53 9.79 8.69
CA LEU A 161 3.82 10.19 10.06
C LEU A 161 4.36 9.01 10.88
N THR A 162 5.53 9.17 11.50
CA THR A 162 6.14 8.10 12.31
C THR A 162 5.42 7.89 13.64
N ALA A 163 4.89 8.95 14.23
CA ALA A 163 4.18 8.95 15.51
C ALA A 163 2.72 9.41 15.33
N LYS A 164 1.76 8.52 15.57
CA LYS A 164 0.32 8.81 15.42
C LYS A 164 -0.28 9.64 16.56
N GLU A 165 0.38 9.70 17.71
CA GLU A 165 -0.01 10.56 18.83
C GLU A 165 1.02 11.67 19.02
N LEU A 166 0.56 12.92 18.99
CA LEU A 166 1.40 14.09 19.16
C LEU A 166 1.00 14.87 20.42
N THR A 167 1.99 15.35 21.16
CA THR A 167 1.78 16.18 22.36
C THR A 167 1.88 17.66 22.00
N VAL A 168 0.83 18.43 22.29
CA VAL A 168 0.78 19.87 22.03
C VAL A 168 1.71 20.62 23.01
N ARG A 169 2.72 21.31 22.48
CA ARG A 169 3.70 22.11 23.22
C ARG A 169 3.42 23.61 23.21
N GLY A 170 2.63 24.07 22.26
CA GLY A 170 2.33 25.48 22.12
C GLY A 170 1.32 25.78 21.03
N THR A 171 0.87 27.03 21.01
CA THR A 171 0.02 27.56 19.95
C THR A 171 0.72 28.68 19.21
N PHE A 172 0.51 28.76 17.90
CA PHE A 172 1.17 29.75 17.05
C PHE A 172 0.20 30.42 16.07
N LEU A 173 0.67 31.50 15.46
CA LEU A 173 0.02 32.17 14.34
C LEU A 173 0.98 32.15 13.15
N HIS A 174 0.63 31.39 12.10
CA HIS A 174 1.41 31.34 10.87
C HIS A 174 1.16 32.61 10.04
N PRO A 175 2.16 33.19 9.35
CA PRO A 175 1.92 34.28 8.38
C PRO A 175 0.84 33.98 7.33
N ASN A 176 0.56 32.70 7.03
CA ASN A 176 -0.48 32.22 6.09
C ASN A 176 -1.92 32.45 6.58
N HIS A 177 -2.15 32.78 7.85
CA HIS A 177 -3.51 32.96 8.40
C HIS A 177 -4.32 34.09 7.72
N PHE A 178 -3.65 34.96 6.95
CA PHE A 178 -4.31 36.02 6.16
C PHE A 178 -4.73 35.56 4.75
N ARG A 179 -4.36 34.36 4.29
CA ARG A 179 -4.86 33.78 3.04
C ARG A 179 -6.26 33.19 3.28
N GLN A 180 -7.18 33.44 2.35
CA GLN A 180 -8.48 32.77 2.37
C GLN A 180 -8.30 31.28 1.97
N GLY A 181 -8.42 30.41 2.96
CA GLY A 181 -8.40 28.95 2.82
C GLY A 181 -8.79 28.32 4.16
N GLU A 182 -9.54 27.21 4.16
CA GLU A 182 -9.90 26.51 5.39
C GLU A 182 -8.72 25.81 6.05
N SER A 183 -7.70 25.46 5.29
CA SER A 183 -6.74 24.44 5.69
C SER A 183 -5.47 25.04 6.33
N ASP A 184 -5.00 26.22 5.90
CA ASP A 184 -3.92 26.98 6.57
C ASP A 184 -4.29 27.47 7.98
N ARG A 185 -5.59 27.48 8.31
CA ARG A 185 -6.10 27.83 9.66
C ARG A 185 -6.00 26.65 10.63
N PHE A 186 -5.77 25.45 10.12
CA PHE A 186 -5.74 24.18 10.86
C PHE A 186 -4.36 23.51 10.71
N GLU A 187 -3.29 24.29 10.80
CA GLU A 187 -1.92 23.79 10.69
C GLU A 187 -1.39 23.21 12.03
N VAL A 188 -0.58 22.17 11.92
CA VAL A 188 0.16 21.53 13.01
C VAL A 188 1.62 21.42 12.59
N LEU A 189 2.52 22.02 13.36
CA LEU A 189 3.95 21.93 13.15
C LEU A 189 4.51 20.75 13.94
N VAL A 190 5.30 19.91 13.26
CA VAL A 190 6.01 18.75 13.83
C VAL A 190 7.49 18.81 13.50
N MET A 191 8.30 17.98 14.15
CA MET A 191 9.71 17.86 13.78
C MET A 191 9.83 17.24 12.38
N PRO A 192 10.82 17.65 11.55
CA PRO A 192 11.01 17.06 10.22
C PRO A 192 11.17 15.53 10.24
N GLU A 193 11.78 14.97 11.29
CA GLU A 193 11.95 13.52 11.50
C GLU A 193 10.65 12.76 11.81
N ASP A 194 9.58 13.47 12.20
CA ASP A 194 8.27 12.86 12.37
C ASP A 194 7.60 12.54 11.03
N LEU A 195 8.13 13.06 9.91
CA LEU A 195 7.64 12.84 8.56
C LEU A 195 8.54 11.87 7.78
N ASP A 196 8.09 10.61 7.62
CA ASP A 196 8.79 9.55 6.88
C ASP A 196 8.46 9.59 5.38
N LEU A 197 9.37 10.17 4.61
CA LEU A 197 9.32 10.21 3.15
C LEU A 197 10.26 9.19 2.49
N SER A 198 10.73 8.17 3.22
CA SER A 198 11.69 7.18 2.70
C SER A 198 11.18 6.47 1.44
N THR A 199 9.86 6.27 1.34
CA THR A 199 9.18 5.69 0.18
C THR A 199 9.30 6.53 -1.09
N LEU A 200 9.44 7.86 -0.95
CA LEU A 200 9.62 8.80 -2.07
C LEU A 200 11.08 9.02 -2.43
N GLU A 201 12.02 8.42 -1.69
CA GLU A 201 13.47 8.60 -1.85
C GLU A 201 13.87 10.09 -1.89
N ALA A 202 13.13 10.95 -1.16
CA ALA A 202 13.35 12.39 -1.10
C ALA A 202 13.04 12.93 0.30
N PRO A 203 13.85 13.90 0.80
CA PRO A 203 13.69 14.46 2.14
C PRO A 203 12.56 15.49 2.27
N TYR A 204 12.09 16.09 1.17
CA TYR A 204 11.10 17.18 1.22
C TYR A 204 10.01 17.01 0.14
N LEU A 205 8.81 17.54 0.37
CA LEU A 205 7.74 17.64 -0.64
C LEU A 205 7.64 19.04 -1.27
N GLY A 206 8.23 20.04 -0.64
CA GLY A 206 8.26 21.40 -1.13
C GLY A 206 9.53 22.15 -0.71
N MET A 207 9.67 23.35 -1.27
CA MET A 207 10.77 24.27 -1.01
C MET A 207 10.22 25.68 -0.85
N LEU A 208 10.63 26.35 0.20
CA LEU A 208 10.39 27.77 0.45
C LEU A 208 11.62 28.56 0.04
N ILE A 209 11.44 29.73 -0.56
CA ILE A 209 12.53 30.52 -1.11
C ILE A 209 12.38 31.97 -0.65
N ARG A 210 13.49 32.53 -0.17
CA ARG A 210 13.68 33.97 0.07
C ARG A 210 14.65 34.54 -0.95
N THR A 211 14.41 35.78 -1.33
CA THR A 211 15.15 36.50 -2.36
C THR A 211 15.81 37.75 -1.80
N ASP A 212 16.53 38.49 -2.65
CA ASP A 212 17.20 39.75 -2.31
C ASP A 212 16.24 40.96 -2.26
N THR A 213 14.95 40.71 -2.10
CA THR A 213 13.87 41.70 -2.16
C THR A 213 13.40 42.21 -0.80
N ALA A 214 14.08 41.86 0.30
CA ALA A 214 13.68 42.22 1.66
C ALA A 214 13.48 43.74 1.90
N ASP A 215 14.23 44.58 1.19
CA ASP A 215 14.13 46.04 1.28
C ASP A 215 13.12 46.66 0.28
N MET A 216 12.49 45.83 -0.56
CA MET A 216 11.47 46.25 -1.52
C MET A 216 10.08 46.27 -0.86
N ASP A 217 9.16 47.01 -1.49
CA ASP A 217 7.73 46.89 -1.16
C ASP A 217 7.16 45.68 -1.90
N THR A 218 6.73 44.65 -1.17
CA THR A 218 6.13 43.40 -1.70
C THR A 218 4.92 43.67 -2.59
N PHE A 219 4.27 44.82 -2.46
CA PHE A 219 3.11 45.20 -3.28
C PHE A 219 3.46 46.08 -4.49
N SER A 220 4.76 46.34 -4.73
CA SER A 220 5.23 47.16 -5.84
C SER A 220 5.47 46.35 -7.12
N GLN A 221 5.44 47.04 -8.27
CA GLN A 221 5.79 46.45 -9.55
C GLN A 221 7.28 46.04 -9.62
N GLU A 222 8.16 46.77 -8.93
CA GLU A 222 9.60 46.47 -8.87
C GLU A 222 9.85 45.10 -8.22
N TYR A 223 9.18 44.83 -7.10
CA TYR A 223 9.20 43.52 -6.46
C TYR A 223 8.68 42.43 -7.41
N ALA A 224 7.52 42.65 -8.02
CA ALA A 224 6.91 41.68 -8.94
C ALA A 224 7.82 41.34 -10.13
N ASP A 225 8.47 42.35 -10.72
CA ASP A 225 9.39 42.17 -11.84
C ASP A 225 10.66 41.39 -11.41
N ARG A 226 11.18 41.65 -10.20
CA ARG A 226 12.34 40.91 -9.65
C ARG A 226 11.99 39.44 -9.39
N ILE A 227 10.86 39.17 -8.74
CA ILE A 227 10.37 37.81 -8.49
C ILE A 227 10.13 37.07 -9.80
N TRP A 228 9.45 37.69 -10.78
CA TRP A 228 9.16 37.04 -12.06
C TRP A 228 10.44 36.61 -12.81
N LYS A 229 11.52 37.41 -12.72
CA LYS A 229 12.82 37.04 -13.30
C LYS A 229 13.42 35.82 -12.60
N ILE A 230 13.41 35.79 -11.26
CA ILE A 230 13.94 34.68 -10.46
C ILE A 230 13.10 33.42 -10.69
N GLU A 231 11.78 33.51 -10.68
CA GLU A 231 10.86 32.41 -11.00
C GLU A 231 11.13 31.81 -12.38
N ARG A 232 11.45 32.64 -13.38
CA ARG A 232 11.81 32.14 -14.71
C ARG A 232 13.10 31.32 -14.69
N GLU A 233 14.11 31.77 -13.96
CA GLU A 233 15.37 31.04 -13.80
C GLU A 233 15.17 29.73 -13.03
N ILE A 234 14.39 29.76 -11.95
CA ILE A 234 13.97 28.57 -11.18
C ILE A 234 13.20 27.60 -12.07
N SER A 235 12.27 28.07 -12.90
CA SER A 235 11.48 27.21 -13.80
C SER A 235 12.36 26.51 -14.84
N LEU A 236 13.35 27.21 -15.38
CA LEU A 236 14.33 26.61 -16.30
C LEU A 236 15.21 25.57 -15.59
N LEU A 237 15.71 25.88 -14.39
CA LEU A 237 16.46 24.94 -13.56
C LEU A 237 15.61 23.73 -13.19
N GLY A 238 14.34 23.93 -12.84
CA GLY A 238 13.39 22.88 -12.48
C GLY A 238 13.22 21.85 -13.60
N LYS A 239 13.19 22.28 -14.87
CA LYS A 239 13.16 21.35 -16.01
C LYS A 239 14.40 20.46 -16.09
N GLU A 240 15.58 21.01 -15.82
CA GLU A 240 16.83 20.27 -15.79
C GLU A 240 16.88 19.31 -14.60
N ARG A 241 16.56 19.81 -13.40
CA ARG A 241 16.58 19.05 -12.15
C ARG A 241 15.54 17.93 -12.13
N ALA A 242 14.35 18.15 -12.68
CA ALA A 242 13.32 17.12 -12.83
C ALA A 242 13.79 15.96 -13.70
N SER A 243 14.48 16.25 -14.81
CA SER A 243 15.06 15.20 -15.67
C SER A 243 16.14 14.39 -14.95
N MET A 244 17.00 15.07 -14.17
CA MET A 244 17.99 14.39 -13.33
C MET A 244 17.33 13.53 -12.25
N ARG A 245 16.27 14.03 -11.62
CA ARG A 245 15.51 13.30 -10.59
C ARG A 245 14.86 12.05 -11.18
N ASP A 246 14.26 12.15 -12.36
CA ASP A 246 13.69 11.00 -13.06
C ASP A 246 14.77 9.95 -13.38
N ALA A 247 15.96 10.38 -13.78
CA ALA A 247 17.08 9.46 -14.02
C ALA A 247 17.58 8.77 -12.73
N GLU A 248 17.66 9.51 -11.61
CA GLU A 248 18.03 8.94 -10.29
C GLU A 248 16.99 7.90 -9.82
N LEU A 249 15.70 8.21 -9.93
CA LEU A 249 14.61 7.28 -9.56
C LEU A 249 14.60 6.03 -10.46
N ILE A 250 14.81 6.19 -11.77
CA ILE A 250 14.92 5.06 -12.70
C ILE A 250 16.14 4.20 -12.38
N ALA A 251 17.27 4.80 -11.99
CA ALA A 251 18.46 4.06 -11.59
C ALA A 251 18.22 3.26 -10.30
N SER A 252 17.64 3.88 -9.27
CA SER A 252 17.24 3.19 -8.03
C SER A 252 16.29 2.03 -8.30
N ALA A 253 15.26 2.24 -9.13
CA ALA A 253 14.34 1.19 -9.54
C ALA A 253 15.04 0.03 -10.27
N ARG A 254 16.00 0.33 -11.15
CA ARG A 254 16.81 -0.70 -11.84
C ARG A 254 17.69 -1.49 -10.88
N ASP A 255 18.31 -0.84 -9.90
CA ASP A 255 19.13 -1.51 -8.88
C ASP A 255 18.27 -2.46 -8.03
N ARG A 256 17.06 -2.03 -7.65
CA ARG A 256 16.08 -2.88 -6.94
C ARG A 256 15.63 -4.07 -7.78
N ILE A 257 15.40 -3.87 -9.09
CA ILE A 257 15.08 -4.96 -10.02
C ILE A 257 16.25 -5.94 -10.11
N ALA A 258 17.49 -5.44 -10.25
CA ALA A 258 18.68 -6.29 -10.34
C ALA A 258 18.92 -7.12 -9.05
N ASP A 259 18.71 -6.52 -7.88
CA ASP A 259 18.76 -7.27 -6.61
C ASP A 259 17.64 -8.33 -6.53
N GLY A 260 16.44 -8.00 -7.01
CA GLY A 260 15.33 -8.94 -7.16
C GLY A 260 15.65 -10.11 -8.10
N GLU A 261 16.23 -9.83 -9.26
CA GLU A 261 16.67 -10.85 -10.24
C GLU A 261 17.75 -11.75 -9.67
N LYS A 262 18.69 -11.19 -8.89
CA LYS A 262 19.73 -11.96 -8.21
C LYS A 262 19.13 -12.90 -7.17
N LYS A 263 18.23 -12.41 -6.32
CA LYS A 263 17.51 -13.24 -5.32
C LYS A 263 16.69 -14.34 -6.01
N LEU A 264 16.06 -14.03 -7.13
CA LEU A 264 15.33 -15.02 -7.93
C LEU A 264 16.26 -16.10 -8.51
N ALA A 265 17.44 -15.72 -9.02
CA ALA A 265 18.43 -16.66 -9.53
C ALA A 265 18.99 -17.58 -8.42
N GLU A 266 19.29 -17.02 -7.25
CA GLU A 266 19.69 -17.79 -6.06
C GLU A 266 18.61 -18.78 -5.62
N GLY A 267 17.35 -18.33 -5.60
CA GLY A 267 16.20 -19.21 -5.30
C GLY A 267 16.02 -20.35 -6.31
N LYS A 268 16.19 -20.08 -7.61
CA LYS A 268 16.15 -21.12 -8.66
C LYS A 268 17.28 -22.14 -8.50
N ALA A 269 18.50 -21.69 -8.21
CA ALA A 269 19.63 -22.59 -7.99
C ALA A 269 19.43 -23.50 -6.77
N GLN A 270 18.83 -22.99 -5.69
CA GLN A 270 18.46 -23.80 -4.52
C GLN A 270 17.40 -24.85 -4.86
N LEU A 271 16.41 -24.49 -5.68
CA LEU A 271 15.37 -25.41 -6.14
C LEU A 271 15.95 -26.54 -6.99
N ASP A 272 16.80 -26.22 -7.97
CA ASP A 272 17.45 -27.22 -8.85
C ASP A 272 18.35 -28.18 -8.04
N ALA A 273 19.07 -27.66 -7.06
CA ALA A 273 19.87 -28.47 -6.15
C ALA A 273 19.01 -29.43 -5.31
N GLY A 274 17.89 -28.93 -4.75
CA GLY A 274 16.94 -29.76 -4.02
C GLY A 274 16.31 -30.85 -4.90
N GLN A 275 15.98 -30.53 -6.15
CA GLN A 275 15.45 -31.53 -7.09
C GLN A 275 16.48 -32.62 -7.40
N THR A 276 17.75 -32.26 -7.58
CA THR A 276 18.83 -33.23 -7.80
C THR A 276 19.00 -34.15 -6.59
N GLU A 277 18.94 -33.62 -5.37
CA GLU A 277 19.04 -34.42 -4.14
C GLU A 277 17.88 -35.42 -4.00
N VAL A 278 16.66 -35.02 -4.38
CA VAL A 278 15.49 -35.91 -4.41
C VAL A 278 15.69 -37.05 -5.40
N GLU A 279 16.19 -36.77 -6.60
CA GLU A 279 16.48 -37.79 -7.62
C GLU A 279 17.56 -38.78 -7.16
N GLU A 280 18.63 -38.29 -6.52
CA GLU A 280 19.67 -39.15 -5.94
C GLU A 280 19.14 -40.05 -4.83
N ASN A 281 18.29 -39.51 -3.95
CA ASN A 281 17.70 -40.29 -2.85
C ASN A 281 16.69 -41.32 -3.36
N ALA A 282 15.92 -41.00 -4.41
CA ALA A 282 15.06 -41.97 -5.10
C ALA A 282 15.87 -43.13 -5.69
N ALA A 283 17.03 -42.86 -6.29
CA ALA A 283 17.92 -43.91 -6.80
C ALA A 283 18.47 -44.82 -5.69
N LYS A 284 18.88 -44.25 -4.55
CA LYS A 284 19.36 -45.04 -3.37
C LYS A 284 18.27 -45.96 -2.81
N ILE A 285 17.02 -45.49 -2.78
CA ILE A 285 15.86 -46.29 -2.33
C ILE A 285 15.61 -47.46 -3.29
N SER A 286 15.68 -47.21 -4.59
CA SER A 286 15.54 -48.26 -5.61
C SER A 286 16.60 -49.36 -5.47
N ASP A 287 17.86 -48.97 -5.26
CA ASP A 287 18.97 -49.92 -5.03
C ASP A 287 18.77 -50.74 -3.74
N ALA A 288 18.28 -50.10 -2.67
CA ALA A 288 17.97 -50.78 -1.41
C ALA A 288 16.86 -51.84 -1.57
N ASP A 289 15.83 -51.57 -2.38
CA ASP A 289 14.76 -52.53 -2.69
C ASP A 289 15.29 -53.78 -3.42
N VAL A 290 16.23 -53.59 -4.36
CA VAL A 290 16.88 -54.70 -5.06
C VAL A 290 17.71 -55.57 -4.10
N GLN A 291 18.47 -54.94 -3.19
CA GLN A 291 19.26 -55.68 -2.19
C GLN A 291 18.38 -56.48 -1.22
N LEU A 292 17.24 -55.91 -0.83
CA LEU A 292 16.26 -56.58 0.03
C LEU A 292 15.70 -57.86 -0.63
N LYS A 293 15.32 -57.79 -1.91
CA LYS A 293 14.85 -58.95 -2.68
C LYS A 293 15.89 -60.08 -2.74
N ILE A 294 17.16 -59.73 -2.94
CA ILE A 294 18.26 -60.71 -2.97
C ILE A 294 18.47 -61.36 -1.59
N ALA A 295 18.39 -60.59 -0.52
CA ALA A 295 18.51 -61.10 0.85
C ALA A 295 17.39 -62.09 1.19
N THR A 296 16.14 -61.76 0.82
CA THR A 296 14.98 -62.63 1.01
C THR A 296 15.13 -63.97 0.28
N ALA A 297 15.62 -63.97 -0.96
CA ALA A 297 15.84 -65.20 -1.71
C ALA A 297 16.93 -66.11 -1.10
N LYS A 298 17.98 -65.54 -0.50
CA LYS A 298 19.02 -66.31 0.21
C LYS A 298 18.49 -66.95 1.50
N LEU A 299 17.58 -66.26 2.18
CA LEU A 299 16.96 -66.76 3.41
C LEU A 299 16.06 -67.98 3.14
N GLU A 300 15.30 -67.97 2.04
CA GLU A 300 14.44 -69.10 1.64
C GLU A 300 15.26 -70.37 1.29
N LEU A 301 16.44 -70.21 0.68
CA LEU A 301 17.36 -71.33 0.43
C LEU A 301 17.96 -71.92 1.71
N ALA A 302 18.28 -71.07 2.68
CA ALA A 302 18.82 -71.50 3.97
C ALA A 302 17.78 -72.32 4.78
N LYS A 303 16.49 -71.97 4.68
CA LYS A 303 15.38 -72.73 5.28
C LYS A 303 15.30 -74.15 4.73
N ALA A 304 15.37 -74.31 3.41
CA ALA A 304 15.30 -75.63 2.76
C ALA A 304 16.45 -76.59 3.11
N GLN A 305 17.60 -76.06 3.55
CA GLN A 305 18.78 -76.84 3.88
C GLN A 305 18.83 -77.28 5.36
N LEU A 306 18.11 -76.58 6.24
CA LEU A 306 17.95 -76.90 7.65
C LEU A 306 16.96 -78.06 7.85
N ASP A 307 15.87 -78.09 7.08
CA ASP A 307 14.85 -79.13 7.10
C ASP A 307 15.41 -80.54 6.77
N SER A 308 16.56 -80.63 6.12
CA SER A 308 17.23 -81.89 5.76
C SER A 308 18.11 -82.48 6.88
N SER A 309 18.54 -81.70 7.86
CA SER A 309 19.56 -82.10 8.85
C SER A 309 18.97 -82.53 10.20
N GLU A 310 17.71 -82.19 10.46
CA GLU A 310 17.04 -82.39 11.76
C GLU A 310 16.36 -83.77 11.89
N SER A 311 16.27 -84.54 10.80
CA SER A 311 15.52 -85.80 10.71
C SER A 311 16.23 -87.05 11.30
N GLU A 312 17.53 -87.01 11.64
CA GLU A 312 18.31 -88.24 11.91
C GLU A 312 18.65 -88.56 13.39
N ILE A 313 18.48 -87.66 14.37
CA ILE A 313 19.20 -87.81 15.67
C ILE A 313 18.31 -88.01 16.93
N THR A 314 17.01 -87.70 16.91
CA THR A 314 16.21 -87.58 18.17
C THR A 314 15.35 -88.81 18.52
N ASP A 315 15.66 -89.94 17.89
CA ASP A 315 15.40 -91.36 18.16
C ASP A 315 14.40 -91.87 19.22
N GLY A 316 14.69 -91.84 20.53
CA GLY A 316 13.85 -92.71 21.38
C GLY A 316 13.95 -92.67 22.88
N LYS A 317 14.99 -92.06 23.43
CA LYS A 317 15.28 -92.05 24.87
C LYS A 317 14.19 -91.45 25.78
N LYS A 318 13.79 -90.26 25.37
CA LYS A 318 13.41 -89.15 26.24
C LYS A 318 11.99 -88.63 25.93
N GLN A 319 11.37 -89.26 24.94
CA GLN A 319 10.17 -88.78 24.24
C GLN A 319 8.88 -88.94 25.06
N LEU A 320 8.84 -89.79 26.09
CA LEU A 320 7.59 -90.08 26.81
C LEU A 320 7.31 -89.14 28.00
N GLU A 321 8.32 -88.75 28.79
CA GLU A 321 8.13 -87.92 30.00
C GLU A 321 8.17 -86.41 29.71
N ASP A 322 8.98 -85.98 28.74
CA ASP A 322 9.08 -84.59 28.29
C ASP A 322 7.88 -84.17 27.41
N ALA A 323 7.25 -85.11 26.67
CA ALA A 323 6.13 -84.81 25.78
C ALA A 323 4.88 -84.28 26.49
N LYS A 324 4.63 -84.70 27.74
CA LYS A 324 3.46 -84.23 28.51
C LYS A 324 3.64 -82.80 29.03
N LYS A 325 4.84 -82.44 29.48
CA LYS A 325 5.15 -81.09 29.97
C LYS A 325 5.36 -80.10 28.82
N ALA A 326 5.96 -80.56 27.71
CA ALA A 326 6.10 -79.79 26.48
C ALA A 326 4.77 -79.46 25.81
N LEU A 327 3.76 -80.34 25.90
CA LEU A 327 2.42 -80.08 25.34
C LEU A 327 1.68 -78.95 26.07
N ASP A 328 1.77 -78.89 27.41
CA ASP A 328 1.15 -77.83 28.21
C ASP A 328 1.85 -76.47 28.02
N ASP A 329 3.18 -76.46 27.86
CA ASP A 329 3.94 -75.24 27.58
C ASP A 329 3.75 -74.75 26.13
N ALA A 330 3.69 -75.66 25.14
CA ALA A 330 3.38 -75.34 23.75
C ALA A 330 1.96 -74.77 23.60
N LYS A 331 0.99 -75.24 24.39
CA LYS A 331 -0.37 -74.69 24.40
C LYS A 331 -0.42 -73.24 24.90
N LYS A 332 0.32 -72.92 25.98
CA LYS A 332 0.43 -71.54 26.48
C LYS A 332 1.14 -70.61 25.49
N GLN A 333 2.17 -71.11 24.80
CA GLN A 333 2.88 -70.36 23.77
C GLN A 333 2.03 -70.12 22.53
N LEU A 334 1.23 -71.10 22.10
CA LEU A 334 0.24 -70.94 21.03
C LEU A 334 -0.86 -69.93 21.40
N ASP A 335 -1.41 -69.99 22.62
CA ASP A 335 -2.42 -69.03 23.08
C ASP A 335 -1.83 -67.59 23.15
N SER A 336 -0.56 -67.45 23.53
CA SER A 336 0.15 -66.17 23.51
C SER A 336 0.42 -65.65 22.08
N ALA A 337 0.87 -66.51 21.17
CA ALA A 337 1.10 -66.15 19.77
C ALA A 337 -0.21 -65.80 19.05
N ARG A 338 -1.31 -66.47 19.42
CA ARG A 338 -2.65 -66.13 18.92
C ARG A 338 -3.10 -64.75 19.39
N LYS A 339 -2.87 -64.42 20.66
CA LYS A 339 -3.15 -63.06 21.19
C LYS A 339 -2.30 -61.99 20.50
N GLN A 340 -1.02 -62.26 20.25
CA GLN A 340 -0.14 -61.33 19.52
C GLN A 340 -0.58 -61.14 18.06
N LEU A 341 -1.07 -62.20 17.40
CA LEU A 341 -1.65 -62.10 16.07
C LEU A 341 -2.96 -61.29 16.06
N ASP A 342 -3.83 -61.49 17.05
CA ASP A 342 -5.08 -60.73 17.18
C ASP A 342 -4.79 -59.24 17.46
N ASP A 343 -3.81 -58.92 18.31
CA ASP A 343 -3.37 -57.55 18.62
C ASP A 343 -2.72 -56.88 17.40
N ALA A 344 -1.84 -57.58 16.67
CA ALA A 344 -1.22 -57.09 15.44
C ALA A 344 -2.24 -56.90 14.30
N LYS A 345 -3.29 -57.75 14.27
CA LYS A 345 -4.40 -57.58 13.34
C LYS A 345 -5.23 -56.34 13.66
N ALA A 346 -5.52 -56.08 14.94
CA ALA A 346 -6.20 -54.85 15.36
C ALA A 346 -5.40 -53.60 14.97
N GLN A 347 -4.07 -53.59 15.19
CA GLN A 347 -3.21 -52.48 14.79
C GLN A 347 -3.14 -52.27 13.27
N LEU A 348 -3.15 -53.35 12.48
CA LEU A 348 -3.23 -53.27 11.01
C LEU A 348 -4.58 -52.70 10.55
N ASP A 349 -5.67 -53.15 11.17
CA ASP A 349 -7.02 -52.68 10.84
C ASP A 349 -7.19 -51.19 11.24
N ASP A 350 -6.61 -50.75 12.37
CA ASP A 350 -6.57 -49.33 12.79
C ASP A 350 -5.73 -48.46 11.84
N GLY A 351 -4.52 -48.92 11.47
CA GLY A 351 -3.67 -48.20 10.52
C GLY A 351 -4.25 -48.13 9.11
N ALA A 352 -5.03 -49.14 8.69
CA ALA A 352 -5.77 -49.09 7.43
C ALA A 352 -6.88 -48.02 7.46
N ALA A 353 -7.58 -47.88 8.58
CA ALA A 353 -8.62 -46.86 8.76
C ALA A 353 -8.04 -45.43 8.80
N GLU A 354 -6.88 -45.22 9.45
CA GLU A 354 -6.19 -43.93 9.47
C GLU A 354 -5.63 -43.55 8.08
N LEU A 355 -5.10 -44.52 7.33
CA LEU A 355 -4.68 -44.31 5.94
C LEU A 355 -5.86 -43.94 5.04
N GLU A 356 -7.00 -44.63 5.15
CA GLU A 356 -8.20 -44.30 4.38
C GLU A 356 -8.73 -42.89 4.70
N ALA A 357 -8.67 -42.47 5.98
CA ALA A 357 -9.06 -41.13 6.41
C ALA A 357 -8.11 -40.04 5.87
N SER A 358 -6.79 -40.29 5.88
CA SER A 358 -5.80 -39.35 5.33
C SER A 358 -5.87 -39.24 3.80
N GLU A 359 -6.15 -40.35 3.09
CA GLU A 359 -6.38 -40.35 1.65
C GLU A 359 -7.64 -39.55 1.27
N ALA A 360 -8.69 -39.62 2.08
CA ALA A 360 -9.89 -38.79 1.92
C ALA A 360 -9.58 -37.29 2.08
N LYS A 361 -8.83 -36.90 3.11
CA LYS A 361 -8.39 -35.50 3.31
C LYS A 361 -7.50 -35.01 2.17
N LEU A 362 -6.58 -35.84 1.68
CA LEU A 362 -5.70 -35.51 0.55
C LEU A 362 -6.52 -35.25 -0.73
N ARG A 363 -7.52 -36.09 -0.98
CA ARG A 363 -8.44 -35.93 -2.12
C ARG A 363 -9.28 -34.66 -1.98
N GLU A 364 -9.81 -34.36 -0.80
CA GLU A 364 -10.59 -33.15 -0.52
C GLU A 364 -9.74 -31.88 -0.68
N GLY A 365 -8.53 -31.86 -0.09
CA GLY A 365 -7.57 -30.76 -0.26
C GLY A 365 -7.16 -30.54 -1.72
N ARG A 366 -7.09 -31.61 -2.52
CA ARG A 366 -6.80 -31.50 -3.96
C ARG A 366 -7.95 -30.84 -4.73
N ILE A 367 -9.19 -31.19 -4.43
CA ILE A 367 -10.38 -30.58 -5.03
C ILE A 367 -10.42 -29.08 -4.69
N GLN A 368 -10.18 -28.74 -3.42
CA GLN A 368 -10.14 -27.34 -2.95
C GLN A 368 -9.06 -26.52 -3.66
N LEU A 369 -7.87 -27.09 -3.84
CA LEU A 369 -6.75 -26.45 -4.55
C LEU A 369 -7.07 -26.21 -6.03
N ASP A 370 -7.68 -27.18 -6.70
CA ASP A 370 -8.09 -27.06 -8.10
C ASP A 370 -9.22 -26.02 -8.27
N GLU A 371 -10.17 -25.93 -7.33
CA GLU A 371 -11.19 -24.88 -7.30
C GLU A 371 -10.59 -23.48 -7.09
N ASN A 372 -9.64 -23.32 -6.16
CA ASN A 372 -8.96 -22.04 -5.93
C ASN A 372 -8.10 -21.61 -7.12
N ARG A 373 -7.46 -22.57 -7.80
CA ARG A 373 -6.74 -22.33 -9.07
C ARG A 373 -7.69 -21.86 -10.17
N GLN A 374 -8.88 -22.44 -10.27
CA GLN A 374 -9.88 -22.02 -11.27
C GLN A 374 -10.35 -20.59 -11.02
N LYS A 375 -10.68 -20.24 -9.76
CA LYS A 375 -11.04 -18.87 -9.37
C LYS A 375 -9.94 -17.85 -9.69
N LEU A 376 -8.68 -18.21 -9.44
CA LEU A 376 -7.53 -17.36 -9.78
C LEU A 376 -7.42 -17.15 -11.30
N THR A 377 -7.63 -18.21 -12.08
CA THR A 377 -7.60 -18.13 -13.55
C THR A 377 -8.74 -17.26 -14.09
N ASP A 378 -9.94 -17.37 -13.52
CA ASP A 378 -11.08 -16.55 -13.91
C ASP A 378 -10.83 -15.07 -13.58
N ALA A 379 -10.24 -14.76 -12.41
CA ALA A 379 -9.83 -13.40 -12.04
C ALA A 379 -8.75 -12.83 -12.97
N GLU A 380 -7.78 -13.63 -13.45
CA GLU A 380 -6.79 -13.20 -14.45
C GLU A 380 -7.42 -12.82 -15.79
N VAL A 381 -8.44 -13.58 -16.22
CA VAL A 381 -9.17 -13.30 -17.45
C VAL A 381 -9.96 -11.99 -17.33
N GLU A 382 -10.63 -11.75 -16.20
CA GLU A 382 -11.34 -10.50 -15.95
C GLU A 382 -10.40 -9.29 -15.86
N LEU A 383 -9.23 -9.44 -15.21
CA LEU A 383 -8.21 -8.38 -15.14
C LEU A 383 -7.69 -8.01 -16.53
N ARG A 384 -7.47 -9.01 -17.40
CA ARG A 384 -7.02 -8.80 -18.78
C ARG A 384 -8.10 -8.12 -19.63
N ALA A 385 -9.37 -8.50 -19.45
CA ALA A 385 -10.49 -7.85 -20.11
C ALA A 385 -10.63 -6.39 -19.67
N GLY A 386 -10.54 -6.11 -18.37
CA GLY A 386 -10.58 -4.75 -17.81
C GLY A 386 -9.44 -3.87 -18.34
N ARG A 387 -8.21 -4.39 -18.45
CA ARG A 387 -7.07 -3.66 -19.04
C ARG A 387 -7.30 -3.30 -20.50
N ALA A 388 -7.85 -4.23 -21.30
CA ALA A 388 -8.15 -3.96 -22.71
C ALA A 388 -9.27 -2.91 -22.88
N SER A 389 -10.27 -2.92 -22.00
CA SER A 389 -11.33 -1.90 -21.97
C SER A 389 -10.81 -0.52 -21.55
N LEU A 390 -9.84 -0.45 -20.62
CA LEU A 390 -9.20 0.79 -20.20
C LEU A 390 -8.37 1.42 -21.33
N ASP A 391 -7.58 0.62 -22.04
CA ASP A 391 -6.79 1.02 -23.22
C ASP A 391 -7.69 1.59 -24.34
N THR A 392 -8.85 0.97 -24.53
CA THR A 392 -9.88 1.46 -25.48
C THR A 392 -10.47 2.80 -25.04
N ALA A 393 -10.74 2.98 -23.75
CA ALA A 393 -11.26 4.22 -23.19
C ALA A 393 -10.23 5.36 -23.24
N GLU A 394 -8.95 5.07 -22.98
CA GLU A 394 -7.83 6.00 -23.09
C GLU A 394 -7.65 6.48 -24.53
N THR A 395 -7.67 5.56 -25.50
CA THR A 395 -7.65 5.88 -26.94
C THR A 395 -8.84 6.77 -27.35
N ALA A 396 -10.02 6.55 -26.79
CA ALA A 396 -11.19 7.39 -27.05
C ALA A 396 -11.02 8.81 -26.49
N ILE A 397 -10.45 8.95 -25.28
CA ILE A 397 -10.13 10.25 -24.65
C ILE A 397 -9.08 11.00 -25.47
N GLU A 398 -8.03 10.33 -25.95
CA GLU A 398 -7.02 10.94 -26.83
C GLU A 398 -7.63 11.41 -28.15
N THR A 399 -8.51 10.60 -28.75
CA THR A 399 -9.21 10.94 -30.00
C THR A 399 -10.10 12.17 -29.83
N MET A 400 -10.89 12.24 -28.75
CA MET A 400 -11.71 13.42 -28.43
C MET A 400 -10.88 14.65 -28.14
N THR A 401 -9.76 14.50 -27.42
CA THR A 401 -8.82 15.60 -27.16
C THR A 401 -8.24 16.14 -28.47
N GLY A 402 -7.93 15.24 -29.41
CA GLY A 402 -7.52 15.60 -30.78
C GLY A 402 -8.60 16.35 -31.56
N MET A 403 -9.86 15.91 -31.48
CA MET A 403 -10.99 16.58 -32.12
C MET A 403 -11.27 17.97 -31.53
N ILE A 404 -11.24 18.11 -30.20
CA ILE A 404 -11.40 19.40 -29.50
C ILE A 404 -10.28 20.37 -29.91
N ASN A 405 -9.03 19.90 -29.93
CA ASN A 405 -7.88 20.71 -30.37
C ASN A 405 -7.91 21.05 -31.87
N ALA A 406 -8.59 20.26 -32.71
CA ALA A 406 -8.79 20.56 -34.12
C ALA A 406 -9.89 21.61 -34.33
N VAL A 407 -11.00 21.50 -33.61
CA VAL A 407 -12.10 22.50 -33.63
C VAL A 407 -11.61 23.85 -33.13
N ILE A 408 -10.80 23.89 -32.06
CA ILE A 408 -10.17 25.12 -31.57
C ILE A 408 -9.23 25.73 -32.62
N ARG A 409 -8.60 24.92 -33.48
CA ARG A 409 -7.62 25.38 -34.47
C ARG A 409 -8.25 25.91 -35.76
N ASP A 410 -9.28 25.24 -36.26
CA ASP A 410 -9.95 25.63 -37.52
C ASP A 410 -10.93 26.81 -37.35
N SER A 411 -11.36 27.09 -36.11
CA SER A 411 -12.30 28.17 -35.79
C SER A 411 -11.61 29.51 -35.46
N TRP A 412 -10.28 29.56 -35.38
CA TRP A 412 -9.56 30.63 -34.69
C TRP A 412 -8.58 31.42 -35.59
N ASN A 413 -8.80 32.73 -35.66
CA ASN A 413 -8.04 33.72 -36.44
C ASN A 413 -6.66 33.98 -35.78
N PRO A 414 -5.52 34.02 -36.52
CA PRO A 414 -4.17 33.92 -35.93
C PRO A 414 -3.63 35.22 -35.29
N ALA A 415 -4.50 36.08 -34.74
CA ALA A 415 -4.12 37.37 -34.15
C ALA A 415 -3.97 37.35 -32.62
N PHE A 416 -4.23 36.24 -31.94
CA PHE A 416 -4.17 36.18 -30.47
C PHE A 416 -3.32 34.96 -30.05
N GLY A 417 -2.35 35.20 -29.17
CA GLY A 417 -1.43 34.16 -28.65
C GLY A 417 -2.11 33.23 -27.65
N ASP A 418 -1.46 32.10 -27.42
CA ASP A 418 -1.86 30.94 -26.60
C ASP A 418 -2.79 31.27 -25.42
N VAL A 419 -4.04 30.81 -25.49
CA VAL A 419 -4.96 30.82 -24.34
C VAL A 419 -4.70 29.57 -23.50
N PRO A 420 -4.53 29.69 -22.16
CA PRO A 420 -4.37 28.54 -21.29
C PRO A 420 -5.62 27.66 -21.29
N VAL A 421 -5.44 26.34 -21.39
CA VAL A 421 -6.50 25.37 -21.10
C VAL A 421 -6.85 25.50 -19.60
N LEU A 422 -7.97 26.16 -19.32
CA LEU A 422 -8.53 26.38 -17.99
C LEU A 422 -8.81 25.03 -17.29
N HIS A 423 -7.86 24.58 -16.48
CA HIS A 423 -8.12 23.57 -15.46
C HIS A 423 -8.53 24.29 -14.18
N SER A 424 -9.84 24.46 -14.01
CA SER A 424 -10.55 24.96 -12.83
C SER A 424 -10.36 26.44 -12.45
N VAL A 425 -11.49 27.15 -12.34
CA VAL A 425 -11.65 28.37 -11.55
C VAL A 425 -12.59 28.01 -10.40
N ARG A 426 -12.15 28.24 -9.17
CA ARG A 426 -13.02 28.23 -7.99
C ARG A 426 -13.30 29.69 -7.66
N ASP A 427 -14.52 30.16 -7.95
CA ASP A 427 -15.03 31.42 -7.40
C ASP A 427 -15.73 31.12 -6.07
N SER A 428 -15.48 31.97 -5.08
CA SER A 428 -15.85 31.82 -3.67
C SER A 428 -17.04 32.69 -3.27
N SER A 429 -18.03 32.87 -4.16
CA SER A 429 -19.27 33.55 -3.78
C SER A 429 -20.50 32.94 -4.43
N ASP A 430 -21.23 32.13 -3.66
CA ASP A 430 -22.62 31.80 -3.98
C ASP A 430 -23.50 33.04 -3.81
N ASN A 431 -24.01 33.56 -4.92
CA ASN A 431 -25.44 33.91 -4.95
C ASN A 431 -26.10 33.89 -6.33
N TYR A 432 -25.57 33.14 -7.29
CA TYR A 432 -26.29 32.65 -8.47
C TYR A 432 -25.63 31.34 -8.89
N THR A 433 -26.28 30.19 -8.66
CA THR A 433 -25.89 28.93 -9.28
C THR A 433 -26.28 28.99 -10.76
N LEU A 434 -25.41 29.57 -11.57
CA LEU A 434 -25.31 29.25 -12.99
C LEU A 434 -24.63 27.88 -13.05
N THR A 435 -25.29 26.90 -13.67
CA THR A 435 -24.68 25.59 -13.88
C THR A 435 -23.47 25.72 -14.82
N TYR A 436 -22.58 24.71 -14.85
CA TYR A 436 -21.44 24.71 -15.78
C TYR A 436 -21.90 24.97 -17.23
N ASP A 437 -23.07 24.45 -17.62
CA ASP A 437 -23.72 24.75 -18.89
C ASP A 437 -24.08 26.23 -19.06
N ASP A 438 -24.62 26.89 -18.03
CA ASP A 438 -25.05 28.30 -18.13
C ASP A 438 -23.88 29.28 -18.27
N LEU A 439 -22.75 29.01 -17.58
CA LEU A 439 -21.52 29.80 -17.69
C LEU A 439 -20.83 29.61 -19.05
N THR A 440 -20.89 28.39 -19.59
CA THR A 440 -20.31 28.06 -20.89
C THR A 440 -21.16 28.61 -22.02
N HIS A 441 -22.49 28.58 -21.90
CA HIS A 441 -23.43 29.25 -22.81
C HIS A 441 -23.16 30.75 -22.89
N HIS A 442 -23.08 31.41 -21.73
CA HIS A 442 -22.91 32.86 -21.66
C HIS A 442 -21.56 33.33 -22.21
N LEU A 443 -20.47 32.58 -21.96
CA LEU A 443 -19.13 32.89 -22.51
C LEU A 443 -19.04 32.61 -24.01
N LEU A 444 -19.66 31.53 -24.50
CA LEU A 444 -19.56 31.12 -25.89
C LEU A 444 -20.55 31.91 -26.76
N VAL A 445 -21.84 31.90 -26.45
CA VAL A 445 -22.92 32.47 -27.27
C VAL A 445 -23.04 33.98 -27.10
N ASP A 446 -23.07 34.47 -25.84
CA ASP A 446 -23.38 35.89 -25.57
C ASP A 446 -22.14 36.82 -25.63
N GLU A 447 -20.97 36.37 -25.18
CA GLU A 447 -19.75 37.20 -25.18
C GLU A 447 -18.86 37.03 -26.42
N ASN A 448 -18.83 35.83 -27.03
CA ASN A 448 -17.91 35.48 -28.11
C ASN A 448 -18.58 35.16 -29.47
N GLY A 449 -19.92 35.20 -29.55
CA GLY A 449 -20.67 35.27 -30.80
C GLY A 449 -20.73 33.98 -31.64
N ILE A 450 -20.55 32.81 -31.04
CA ILE A 450 -20.84 31.51 -31.70
C ILE A 450 -22.36 31.29 -31.75
N SER A 451 -22.86 30.71 -32.85
CA SER A 451 -24.30 30.53 -33.03
C SER A 451 -24.87 29.49 -32.06
N GLU A 452 -26.16 29.59 -31.73
CA GLU A 452 -26.85 28.61 -30.90
C GLU A 452 -26.72 27.18 -31.46
N GLU A 453 -26.65 27.03 -32.79
CA GLU A 453 -26.43 25.74 -33.47
C GLU A 453 -25.00 25.22 -33.24
N GLN A 454 -23.98 26.09 -33.26
CA GLN A 454 -22.59 25.74 -32.95
C GLN A 454 -22.38 25.44 -31.46
N TYR A 455 -23.10 26.13 -30.58
CA TYR A 455 -23.12 25.83 -29.15
C TYR A 455 -23.74 24.46 -28.87
N GLN A 456 -24.85 24.13 -29.53
CA GLN A 456 -25.45 22.80 -29.43
C GLN A 456 -24.53 21.70 -30.00
N ASP A 457 -23.76 21.97 -31.04
CA ASP A 457 -22.73 21.04 -31.54
C ASP A 457 -21.55 20.87 -30.55
N ILE A 458 -21.15 21.93 -29.84
CA ILE A 458 -20.11 21.87 -28.78
C ILE A 458 -20.61 21.13 -27.54
N ILE A 459 -21.88 21.31 -27.14
CA ILE A 459 -22.51 20.57 -26.04
C ILE A 459 -22.75 19.09 -26.45
N ALA A 460 -23.11 18.83 -27.71
CA ALA A 460 -23.18 17.48 -28.25
C ALA A 460 -21.79 16.81 -28.27
N ALA A 461 -20.72 17.57 -28.51
CA ALA A 461 -19.35 17.10 -28.32
C ALA A 461 -18.94 16.98 -26.83
N ALA A 462 -19.66 17.63 -25.91
CA ALA A 462 -19.49 17.58 -24.46
C ALA A 462 -20.20 16.38 -23.79
N GLU A 463 -20.63 15.37 -24.55
CA GLU A 463 -20.91 13.99 -24.08
C GLU A 463 -19.70 13.32 -23.37
N VAL A 464 -18.62 14.07 -23.16
CA VAL A 464 -17.51 13.88 -22.20
C VAL A 464 -17.99 13.34 -20.84
N SER A 465 -19.18 13.71 -20.35
CA SER A 465 -19.78 13.11 -19.15
C SER A 465 -19.86 11.59 -19.21
N ASP A 466 -20.32 11.03 -20.33
CA ASP A 466 -20.62 9.61 -20.43
C ASP A 466 -19.35 8.77 -20.68
N VAL A 467 -18.36 9.34 -21.36
CA VAL A 467 -17.03 8.74 -21.51
C VAL A 467 -16.26 8.75 -20.19
N TRP A 468 -16.29 9.85 -19.43
CA TRP A 468 -15.68 9.87 -18.09
C TRP A 468 -16.44 9.03 -17.06
N LYS A 469 -17.75 8.82 -17.23
CA LYS A 469 -18.51 7.82 -16.45
C LYS A 469 -18.10 6.40 -16.82
N GLN A 470 -17.94 6.10 -18.11
CA GLN A 470 -17.44 4.79 -18.56
C GLN A 470 -16.01 4.55 -18.07
N PHE A 471 -15.10 5.50 -18.22
CA PHE A 471 -13.72 5.40 -17.72
C PHE A 471 -13.68 5.12 -16.21
N ARG A 472 -14.45 5.88 -15.40
CA ARG A 472 -14.55 5.62 -13.95
C ARG A 472 -15.14 4.25 -13.62
N THR A 473 -16.13 3.81 -14.38
CA THR A 473 -16.76 2.50 -14.21
C THR A 473 -15.78 1.38 -14.50
N GLU A 474 -15.03 1.47 -15.61
CA GLU A 474 -14.03 0.46 -15.98
C GLU A 474 -12.79 0.49 -15.07
N TYR A 475 -12.37 1.68 -14.60
CA TYR A 475 -11.31 1.81 -13.59
C TYR A 475 -11.70 1.14 -12.26
N THR A 476 -12.96 1.30 -11.83
CA THR A 476 -13.48 0.65 -10.62
C THR A 476 -13.49 -0.86 -10.76
N LYS A 477 -13.91 -1.40 -11.93
CA LYS A 477 -13.86 -2.84 -12.21
C LYS A 477 -12.42 -3.39 -12.22
N LEU A 478 -11.46 -2.62 -12.72
CA LEU A 478 -10.05 -3.02 -12.72
C LEU A 478 -9.49 -3.09 -11.30
N TYR A 479 -9.84 -2.10 -10.46
CA TYR A 479 -9.48 -2.08 -9.04
C TYR A 479 -10.11 -3.26 -8.27
N ASP A 480 -11.41 -3.52 -8.48
CA ASP A 480 -12.10 -4.65 -7.87
C ASP A 480 -11.55 -6.00 -8.36
N GLY A 481 -11.21 -6.11 -9.64
CA GLY A 481 -10.56 -7.30 -10.22
C GLY A 481 -9.16 -7.55 -9.67
N GLU A 482 -8.37 -6.50 -9.44
CA GLU A 482 -7.05 -6.62 -8.82
C GLU A 482 -7.16 -7.07 -7.35
N LYS A 483 -8.15 -6.55 -6.62
CA LYS A 483 -8.45 -7.02 -5.27
C LYS A 483 -8.86 -8.50 -5.25
N GLN A 484 -9.75 -8.92 -6.14
CA GLN A 484 -10.16 -10.32 -6.27
C GLN A 484 -9.02 -11.26 -6.67
N TYR A 485 -8.10 -10.78 -7.52
CA TYR A 485 -6.88 -11.52 -7.87
C TYR A 485 -5.98 -11.74 -6.65
N GLN A 486 -5.74 -10.70 -5.85
CA GLN A 486 -4.93 -10.80 -4.63
C GLN A 486 -5.58 -11.73 -3.59
N GLU A 487 -6.89 -11.63 -3.39
CA GLU A 487 -7.65 -12.52 -2.51
C GLU A 487 -7.62 -13.98 -3.02
N GLY A 488 -7.79 -14.20 -4.32
CA GLY A 488 -7.70 -15.52 -4.95
C GLY A 488 -6.30 -16.12 -4.85
N TYR A 489 -5.25 -15.30 -4.98
CA TYR A 489 -3.86 -15.73 -4.84
C TYR A 489 -3.55 -16.16 -3.40
N ALA A 490 -4.03 -15.40 -2.41
CA ALA A 490 -3.91 -15.76 -1.00
C ALA A 490 -4.64 -17.08 -0.68
N GLN A 491 -5.85 -17.28 -1.21
CA GLN A 491 -6.61 -18.53 -1.05
C GLN A 491 -5.93 -19.73 -1.74
N TYR A 492 -5.28 -19.51 -2.88
CA TYR A 492 -4.49 -20.54 -3.56
C TYR A 492 -3.24 -20.93 -2.74
N GLN A 493 -2.53 -19.95 -2.17
CA GLN A 493 -1.38 -20.18 -1.28
C GLN A 493 -1.77 -20.95 -0.02
N ASP A 494 -2.88 -20.58 0.62
CA ASP A 494 -3.42 -21.28 1.79
C ASP A 494 -3.85 -22.71 1.44
N GLY A 495 -4.58 -22.89 0.33
CA GLY A 495 -4.96 -24.21 -0.17
C GLY A 495 -3.76 -25.10 -0.52
N LEU A 496 -2.68 -24.52 -1.05
CA LEU A 496 -1.45 -25.26 -1.32
C LEU A 496 -0.80 -25.73 -0.02
N SER A 497 -0.71 -24.85 0.99
CA SER A 497 -0.18 -25.20 2.31
C SER A 497 -0.99 -26.31 2.98
N GLN A 498 -2.33 -26.25 2.90
CA GLN A 498 -3.21 -27.29 3.44
C GLN A 498 -3.07 -28.62 2.71
N TRP A 499 -2.93 -28.59 1.37
CA TRP A 499 -2.69 -29.80 0.59
C TRP A 499 -1.33 -30.44 0.92
N THR A 500 -0.28 -29.64 1.10
CA THR A 500 1.04 -30.13 1.53
C THR A 500 0.99 -30.74 2.94
N ALA A 501 0.24 -30.14 3.86
CA ALA A 501 0.02 -30.72 5.19
C ALA A 501 -0.74 -32.06 5.12
N ALA A 502 -1.79 -32.14 4.30
CA ALA A 502 -2.53 -33.39 4.08
C ALA A 502 -1.66 -34.48 3.44
N GLN A 503 -0.71 -34.11 2.58
CA GLN A 503 0.26 -35.04 2.00
C GLN A 503 1.20 -35.62 3.06
N SER A 504 1.66 -34.79 4.00
CA SER A 504 2.45 -35.25 5.15
C SER A 504 1.65 -36.22 6.04
N GLU A 505 0.38 -35.93 6.33
CA GLU A 505 -0.49 -36.84 7.10
C GLU A 505 -0.71 -38.19 6.38
N TYR A 506 -0.86 -38.18 5.06
CA TYR A 506 -0.96 -39.40 4.24
C TYR A 506 0.32 -40.24 4.29
N ASP A 507 1.48 -39.59 4.17
CA ASP A 507 2.78 -40.28 4.23
C ASP A 507 3.01 -40.93 5.62
N GLU A 508 2.62 -40.25 6.70
CA GLU A 508 2.64 -40.79 8.06
C GLU A 508 1.67 -41.97 8.24
N GLY A 509 0.42 -41.83 7.79
CA GLY A 509 -0.58 -42.91 7.84
C GLY A 509 -0.14 -44.14 7.03
N TYR A 510 0.47 -43.93 5.87
CA TYR A 510 1.02 -45.01 5.04
C TYR A 510 2.17 -45.74 5.75
N ALA A 511 3.07 -45.00 6.40
CA ALA A 511 4.16 -45.58 7.18
C ALA A 511 3.65 -46.43 8.34
N GLN A 512 2.60 -45.97 9.04
CA GLN A 512 1.96 -46.72 10.13
C GLN A 512 1.26 -47.99 9.62
N TYR A 513 0.51 -47.91 8.52
CA TYR A 513 -0.09 -49.08 7.87
C TYR A 513 0.98 -50.12 7.45
N ALA A 514 2.08 -49.66 6.84
CA ALA A 514 3.19 -50.53 6.45
C ALA A 514 3.85 -51.22 7.65
N ALA A 515 4.03 -50.50 8.75
CA ALA A 515 4.55 -51.05 10.01
C ALA A 515 3.59 -52.07 10.63
N GLY A 516 2.30 -51.75 10.70
CA GLY A 516 1.25 -52.67 11.18
C GLY A 516 1.17 -53.95 10.34
N LYS A 517 1.31 -53.83 9.02
CA LYS A 517 1.33 -55.00 8.11
C LYS A 517 2.55 -55.89 8.37
N ALA A 518 3.72 -55.31 8.56
CA ALA A 518 4.93 -56.06 8.88
C ALA A 518 4.82 -56.80 10.21
N GLU A 519 4.18 -56.18 11.22
CA GLU A 519 3.96 -56.80 12.53
C GLU A 519 2.89 -57.91 12.49
N TYR A 520 1.83 -57.73 11.70
CA TYR A 520 0.85 -58.79 11.41
C TYR A 520 1.50 -59.99 10.71
N ASP A 521 2.33 -59.76 9.69
CA ASP A 521 3.02 -60.83 8.95
C ASP A 521 4.00 -61.61 9.87
N ARG A 522 4.72 -60.92 10.77
CA ARG A 522 5.56 -61.56 11.80
C ARG A 522 4.74 -62.36 12.80
N SER A 523 3.65 -61.80 13.29
CA SER A 523 2.77 -62.45 14.27
C SER A 523 2.04 -63.65 13.68
N LEU A 524 1.72 -63.61 12.38
CA LEU A 524 1.13 -64.72 11.64
C LEU A 524 2.15 -65.86 11.46
N ALA A 525 3.39 -65.54 11.11
CA ALA A 525 4.47 -66.52 11.04
C ALA A 525 4.73 -67.18 12.41
N LEU A 526 4.73 -66.39 13.48
CA LEU A 526 4.87 -66.89 14.86
C LEU A 526 3.68 -67.77 15.26
N TYR A 527 2.44 -67.37 14.95
CA TYR A 527 1.26 -68.19 15.20
C TYR A 527 1.32 -69.51 14.42
N GLN A 528 1.74 -69.50 13.15
CA GLN A 528 1.87 -70.70 12.32
C GLN A 528 3.00 -71.63 12.81
N GLU A 529 4.13 -71.07 13.25
CA GLU A 529 5.21 -71.78 13.93
C GLU A 529 4.67 -72.47 15.19
N LYS A 530 4.00 -71.73 16.09
CA LYS A 530 3.44 -72.27 17.34
C LYS A 530 2.27 -73.23 17.13
N GLU A 531 1.48 -73.05 16.09
CA GLU A 531 0.41 -73.97 15.72
C GLU A 531 1.00 -75.30 15.21
N THR A 532 2.10 -75.23 14.46
CA THR A 532 2.84 -76.41 13.98
C THR A 532 3.50 -77.13 15.16
N GLU A 533 4.18 -76.42 16.06
CA GLU A 533 4.74 -76.97 17.30
C GLU A 533 3.67 -77.64 18.18
N TYR A 534 2.48 -77.03 18.32
CA TYR A 534 1.36 -77.61 19.06
C TYR A 534 0.78 -78.86 18.37
N LYS A 535 0.65 -78.87 17.04
CA LYS A 535 0.17 -80.04 16.27
C LYS A 535 1.17 -81.19 16.33
N VAL A 536 2.46 -80.91 16.18
CA VAL A 536 3.56 -81.88 16.33
C VAL A 536 3.61 -82.42 17.76
N GLY A 537 3.57 -81.53 18.77
CA GLY A 537 3.53 -81.90 20.18
C GLY A 537 2.32 -82.75 20.57
N LYS A 538 1.13 -82.43 20.06
CA LYS A 538 -0.10 -83.22 20.29
C LYS A 538 -0.02 -84.61 19.66
N SER A 539 0.46 -84.67 18.42
CA SER A 539 0.61 -85.94 17.68
C SER A 539 1.68 -86.83 18.34
N ALA A 540 2.77 -86.24 18.83
CA ALA A 540 3.81 -86.92 19.58
C ALA A 540 3.32 -87.41 20.95
N TYR A 541 2.51 -86.63 21.68
CA TYR A 541 1.88 -87.07 22.93
C TYR A 541 0.92 -88.24 22.71
N ASP A 542 0.05 -88.16 21.69
CA ASP A 542 -0.93 -89.22 21.36
C ASP A 542 -0.24 -90.50 20.87
N ALA A 543 0.86 -90.39 20.11
CA ALA A 543 1.66 -91.54 19.66
C ALA A 543 2.45 -92.19 20.80
N ASN A 544 3.04 -91.40 21.69
CA ASN A 544 3.73 -91.88 22.88
C ASN A 544 2.77 -92.53 23.90
N LEU A 545 1.55 -92.00 24.03
CA LEU A 545 0.49 -92.61 24.85
C LEU A 545 0.07 -93.97 24.31
N ARG A 546 -0.11 -94.12 22.98
CA ARG A 546 -0.42 -95.41 22.34
C ARG A 546 0.72 -96.43 22.43
N ALA A 547 1.97 -96.00 22.20
CA ALA A 547 3.14 -96.86 22.30
C ALA A 547 3.42 -97.34 23.75
N TYR A 548 2.94 -96.61 24.76
CA TYR A 548 3.00 -97.02 26.17
C TYR A 548 1.83 -97.95 26.57
N GLU A 549 0.67 -97.81 25.94
CA GLU A 549 -0.53 -98.62 26.23
C GLU A 549 -0.55 -99.99 25.52
N ASP A 550 0.13 -100.13 24.37
CA ASP A 550 0.19 -101.37 23.59
C ASP A 550 1.36 -102.32 23.97
N GLY A 551 2.19 -101.94 24.96
CA GLY A 551 3.23 -102.79 25.58
C GLY A 551 4.66 -102.43 25.23
#